data_AF-A0A1X7TCC5-F1
#
_entry.id   AF-A0A1X7TCC5-F1
#
_cell.length_a   1.000
_cell.length_b   1.000
_cell.length_c   1.000
_cell.angle_alpha   90.00
_cell.angle_beta   90.00
_cell.angle_gamma   90.00
#
_symmetry.space_group_name_H-M   'P 1'
#
loop_
_entity.id
_entity.type
_entity.pdbx_description
1 polymer ?
#
loop_
_entity_poly.entity_id
_entity_poly.type
_entity_poly.pdbx_seq_one_letter_code
_entity_poly.pdbx_strand_id
1 'polypeptide(L)'
;MVVMVVKGERGDKGEKGESGPVGQAGPKSGGVVYTRWGRKSCPTGAELLYEGITGGSYWNHPGGGANYVCLPKVPQYMSANEPNEYSEMYGTEYEIGDNYIFSGKHQHNVPCAVCYTSTKSVKLMIPARISCPSSWTIEYKRYLVASYYNHKNNNAYECVDEYPESIDGSGANNNGASFYFTRTTCTGLPCPPYVNNKAITCVVCTK
;
A
#
# COMPACT_ATOMS: atom_id res chain seq x y z
N MET A 1 34.46 -24.43 -76.32
CA MET A 1 34.19 -23.01 -76.04
C MET A 1 33.51 -22.95 -74.69
N VAL A 2 34.23 -22.55 -73.63
CA VAL A 2 33.65 -22.43 -72.28
C VAL A 2 33.32 -20.96 -72.08
N VAL A 3 32.04 -20.63 -71.91
CA VAL A 3 31.58 -19.27 -71.63
C VAL A 3 31.54 -19.09 -70.12
N MET A 4 32.44 -18.29 -69.57
CA MET A 4 32.39 -17.88 -68.16
C MET A 4 31.34 -16.78 -68.00
N VAL A 5 30.33 -17.03 -67.17
CA VAL A 5 29.36 -15.99 -66.77
C VAL A 5 29.93 -15.26 -65.55
N VAL A 6 30.23 -13.98 -65.71
CA VAL A 6 30.70 -13.11 -64.62
C VAL A 6 29.47 -12.63 -63.84
N LYS A 7 29.41 -12.95 -62.55
CA LYS A 7 28.35 -12.50 -61.65
C LYS A 7 28.64 -11.06 -61.24
N GLY A 8 27.73 -10.13 -61.53
CA GLY A 8 27.83 -8.73 -61.12
C GLY A 8 27.73 -8.56 -59.59
N GLU A 9 28.53 -7.65 -59.04
CA GLU A 9 28.58 -7.37 -57.61
C GLU A 9 27.31 -6.65 -57.13
N ARG A 10 26.96 -6.88 -55.85
CA ARG A 10 25.78 -6.28 -55.22
C ARG A 10 26.09 -4.83 -54.88
N GLY A 11 25.26 -3.90 -55.39
CA GLY A 11 25.39 -2.48 -55.08
C GLY A 11 25.25 -2.17 -53.59
N ASP A 12 25.93 -1.11 -53.16
CA ASP A 12 26.01 -0.70 -51.76
C ASP A 12 24.65 -0.32 -51.17
N LYS A 13 24.50 -0.58 -49.87
CA LYS A 13 23.29 -0.22 -49.14
C LYS A 13 23.25 1.28 -48.92
N GLY A 14 22.19 1.94 -49.39
CA GLY A 14 21.98 3.38 -49.21
C GLY A 14 21.93 3.80 -47.74
N GLU A 15 22.32 5.05 -47.49
CA GLU A 15 22.39 5.64 -46.15
C GLU A 15 21.01 5.73 -45.48
N LYS A 16 21.00 5.58 -44.15
CA LYS A 16 19.77 5.70 -43.35
C LYS A 16 19.42 7.18 -43.22
N GLY A 17 18.20 7.54 -43.63
CA GLY A 17 17.68 8.90 -43.48
C GLY A 17 17.62 9.38 -42.03
N GLU A 18 17.71 10.70 -41.84
CA GLU A 18 17.70 11.32 -40.53
C GLU A 18 16.40 11.06 -39.76
N SER A 19 16.51 10.96 -38.44
CA SER A 19 15.34 10.84 -37.56
C SER A 19 14.55 12.14 -37.57
N GLY A 20 13.23 12.05 -37.76
CA GLY A 20 12.34 13.22 -37.69
C GLY A 20 12.31 13.88 -36.30
N PRO A 21 11.80 15.11 -36.20
CA PRO A 21 11.73 15.85 -34.94
C PRO A 21 10.84 15.15 -33.91
N VAL A 22 11.25 15.21 -32.64
CA VAL A 22 10.48 14.64 -31.52
C VAL A 22 9.16 15.42 -31.36
N GLY A 23 8.04 14.71 -31.34
CA GLY A 23 6.72 15.30 -31.13
C GLY A 23 6.56 15.94 -29.75
N GLN A 24 5.61 16.87 -29.61
CA GLN A 24 5.30 17.48 -28.32
C GLN A 24 4.88 16.42 -27.29
N ALA A 25 5.38 16.54 -26.06
CA ALA A 25 4.93 15.72 -24.95
C ALA A 25 3.42 15.94 -24.72
N GLY A 26 2.67 14.84 -24.60
CA GLY A 26 1.25 14.90 -24.27
C GLY A 26 0.98 15.54 -22.90
N PRO A 27 -0.29 15.86 -22.60
CA PRO A 27 -0.66 16.39 -21.29
C PRO A 27 -0.18 15.45 -20.18
N LYS A 28 0.32 16.00 -19.06
CA LYS A 28 0.70 15.21 -17.89
C LYS A 28 -0.56 14.63 -17.25
N SER A 29 -1.10 13.54 -17.78
CA SER A 29 -2.15 12.75 -17.16
C SER A 29 -1.49 11.80 -16.14
N GLY A 30 -1.05 12.36 -15.02
CA GLY A 30 -0.53 11.63 -13.88
C GLY A 30 -1.45 11.86 -12.69
N GLY A 31 -1.79 10.80 -11.98
CA GLY A 31 -2.48 10.89 -10.71
C GLY A 31 -2.46 9.54 -10.03
N VAL A 32 -2.06 9.49 -8.76
CA VAL A 32 -2.21 8.27 -7.96
C VAL A 32 -2.82 8.56 -6.62
N VAL A 33 -3.72 7.66 -6.21
CA VAL A 33 -4.36 7.66 -4.91
C VAL A 33 -3.82 6.51 -4.06
N TYR A 34 -3.44 6.83 -2.83
CA TYR A 34 -3.00 5.85 -1.84
C TYR A 34 -3.57 6.18 -0.47
N THR A 35 -3.73 5.16 0.37
CA THR A 35 -4.13 5.33 1.76
C THR A 35 -2.88 5.33 2.62
N ARG A 36 -2.77 6.31 3.51
CA ARG A 36 -1.76 6.37 4.56
C ARG A 36 -2.37 5.88 5.87
N TRP A 37 -2.04 4.65 6.24
CA TRP A 37 -2.57 4.02 7.44
C TRP A 37 -1.86 4.49 8.70
N GLY A 38 -2.63 4.76 9.75
CA GLY A 38 -2.14 5.25 11.03
C GLY A 38 -1.89 6.76 11.08
N ARG A 39 -2.33 7.53 10.09
CA ARG A 39 -2.21 9.00 10.10
C ARG A 39 -3.50 9.67 9.68
N LYS A 40 -3.69 10.89 10.16
CA LYS A 40 -4.85 11.73 9.86
C LYS A 40 -4.59 12.72 8.72
N SER A 41 -3.35 12.80 8.24
CA SER A 41 -2.92 13.73 7.20
C SER A 41 -2.01 13.08 6.15
N CYS A 42 -1.95 13.68 4.97
CA CYS A 42 -1.02 13.31 3.91
C CYS A 42 0.38 13.91 4.12
N PRO A 43 1.44 13.29 3.56
CA PRO A 43 2.77 13.88 3.55
C PRO A 43 2.82 15.15 2.69
N THR A 44 3.83 15.98 2.90
CA THR A 44 4.03 17.21 2.13
C THR A 44 4.13 16.91 0.64
N GLY A 45 3.34 17.63 -0.17
CA GLY A 45 3.28 17.44 -1.63
C GLY A 45 2.19 16.49 -2.10
N ALA A 46 1.48 15.82 -1.18
CA ALA A 46 0.25 15.09 -1.45
C ALA A 46 -0.97 15.85 -0.91
N GLU A 47 -2.04 15.86 -1.69
CA GLU A 47 -3.33 16.42 -1.31
C GLU A 47 -4.10 15.41 -0.44
N LEU A 48 -4.68 15.89 0.66
CA LEU A 48 -5.63 15.10 1.45
C LEU A 48 -6.99 15.14 0.77
N LEU A 49 -7.45 14.00 0.25
CA LEU A 49 -8.80 13.86 -0.26
C LEU A 49 -9.80 13.76 0.89
N TYR A 50 -9.54 12.86 1.85
CA TYR A 50 -10.29 12.78 3.09
C TYR A 50 -9.52 12.03 4.20
N GLU A 51 -9.90 12.31 5.43
CA GLU A 51 -9.49 11.59 6.64
C GLU A 51 -10.60 10.63 7.08
N GLY A 52 -10.22 9.50 7.67
CA GLY A 52 -11.15 8.48 8.09
C GLY A 52 -10.71 7.61 9.26
N ILE A 53 -11.52 6.60 9.51
CA ILE A 53 -11.28 5.50 10.47
C ILE A 53 -11.04 4.24 9.65
N THR A 54 -10.01 3.48 10.01
CA THR A 54 -9.70 2.22 9.33
C THR A 54 -10.76 1.18 9.69
N GLY A 55 -11.45 0.67 8.67
CA GLY A 55 -12.46 -0.37 8.77
C GLY A 55 -11.96 -1.71 8.25
N GLY A 56 -12.46 -2.81 8.82
CA GLY A 56 -12.20 -4.17 8.35
C GLY A 56 -13.19 -5.18 8.93
N SER A 57 -12.92 -6.46 8.69
CA SER A 57 -13.77 -7.56 9.19
C SER A 57 -13.45 -7.92 10.65
N TYR A 58 -14.46 -8.38 11.39
CA TYR A 58 -14.30 -8.90 12.75
C TYR A 58 -13.24 -10.01 12.78
N TRP A 59 -12.38 -10.01 13.80
CA TRP A 59 -11.27 -10.96 13.91
C TRP A 59 -11.68 -12.44 13.85
N ASN A 60 -12.88 -12.81 14.34
CA ASN A 60 -13.31 -14.21 14.42
C ASN A 60 -14.36 -14.61 13.37
N HIS A 61 -14.75 -13.72 12.46
CA HIS A 61 -15.73 -14.07 11.43
C HIS A 61 -15.03 -14.79 10.27
N PRO A 62 -15.59 -15.93 9.80
CA PRO A 62 -14.99 -16.70 8.70
C PRO A 62 -15.26 -16.10 7.31
N GLY A 63 -16.05 -15.03 7.23
CA GLY A 63 -16.41 -14.34 5.99
C GLY A 63 -16.40 -12.83 6.14
N GLY A 64 -16.69 -12.12 5.04
CA GLY A 64 -16.66 -10.67 4.95
C GLY A 64 -15.58 -10.14 4.01
N GLY A 65 -15.20 -8.89 4.17
CA GLY A 65 -14.15 -8.26 3.37
C GLY A 65 -12.75 -8.70 3.80
N ALA A 66 -11.86 -9.00 2.84
CA ALA A 66 -10.48 -9.39 3.10
C ALA A 66 -9.50 -8.20 3.15
N ASN A 67 -9.97 -6.99 2.88
CA ASN A 67 -9.16 -5.77 2.85
C ASN A 67 -9.58 -4.80 3.96
N TYR A 68 -8.65 -3.93 4.32
CA TYR A 68 -8.99 -2.75 5.11
C TYR A 68 -9.49 -1.64 4.19
N VAL A 69 -10.38 -0.80 4.71
CA VAL A 69 -10.92 0.37 4.00
C VAL A 69 -10.78 1.61 4.86
N CYS A 70 -10.62 2.77 4.24
CA CYS A 70 -10.63 4.04 4.96
C CYS A 70 -12.03 4.63 4.94
N LEU A 71 -12.76 4.52 6.05
CA LEU A 71 -14.14 4.99 6.17
C LEU A 71 -14.15 6.49 6.49
N PRO A 72 -14.88 7.33 5.75
CA PRO A 72 -15.00 8.74 6.09
C PRO A 72 -15.64 8.91 7.46
N LYS A 73 -15.23 9.94 8.23
CA LYS A 73 -15.79 10.23 9.56
C LYS A 73 -17.29 10.54 9.55
N VAL A 74 -17.79 11.04 8.43
CA VAL A 74 -19.21 11.37 8.22
C VAL A 74 -19.73 10.49 7.08
N PRO A 75 -20.38 9.36 7.39
CA PRO A 75 -20.96 8.48 6.37
C PRO A 75 -22.21 9.11 5.73
N GLN A 76 -22.54 8.64 4.53
CA GLN A 76 -23.78 8.95 3.84
C GLN A 76 -24.57 7.66 3.64
N TYR A 77 -25.88 7.72 3.88
CA TYR A 77 -26.79 6.59 3.74
C TYR A 77 -27.85 6.91 2.70
N MET A 78 -28.08 5.97 1.78
CA MET A 78 -29.16 6.06 0.78
C MET A 78 -30.51 5.62 1.33
N SER A 79 -30.51 4.81 2.40
CA SER A 79 -31.69 4.24 3.05
C SER A 79 -31.45 4.12 4.55
N ALA A 80 -32.52 4.25 5.33
CA ALA A 80 -32.51 3.98 6.77
C ALA A 80 -32.84 2.51 7.11
N ASN A 81 -33.18 1.69 6.10
CA ASN A 81 -33.54 0.29 6.31
C ASN A 81 -32.30 -0.55 6.62
N GLU A 82 -32.39 -1.37 7.66
CA GLU A 82 -31.38 -2.37 7.98
C GLU A 82 -31.50 -3.58 7.02
N PRO A 83 -30.40 -4.06 6.43
CA PRO A 83 -30.42 -5.24 5.58
C PRO A 83 -30.58 -6.53 6.41
N ASN A 84 -31.43 -7.46 5.95
CA ASN A 84 -31.62 -8.76 6.61
C ASN A 84 -30.47 -9.77 6.34
N GLU A 85 -29.75 -9.59 5.24
CA GLU A 85 -28.57 -10.37 4.86
C GLU A 85 -27.40 -9.41 4.73
N TYR A 86 -26.32 -9.61 5.47
CA TYR A 86 -25.30 -8.59 5.64
C TYR A 86 -23.88 -9.15 5.81
N SER A 87 -22.91 -8.28 5.52
CA SER A 87 -21.52 -8.41 5.96
C SER A 87 -21.22 -7.24 6.88
N GLU A 88 -20.42 -7.48 7.91
CA GLU A 88 -20.17 -6.50 8.95
C GLU A 88 -18.85 -5.75 8.74
N MET A 89 -18.81 -4.51 9.20
CA MET A 89 -17.67 -3.61 9.13
C MET A 89 -17.35 -3.12 10.53
N TYR A 90 -16.10 -3.28 10.97
CA TYR A 90 -15.64 -2.92 12.30
C TYR A 90 -14.51 -1.91 12.22
N GLY A 91 -14.40 -1.07 13.25
CA GLY A 91 -13.18 -0.29 13.47
C GLY A 91 -11.97 -1.22 13.64
N THR A 92 -10.81 -0.75 13.17
CA THR A 92 -9.55 -1.48 13.28
C THR A 92 -8.76 -0.97 14.48
N GLU A 93 -8.38 -1.88 15.38
CA GLU A 93 -7.62 -1.59 16.59
C GLU A 93 -6.14 -1.93 16.41
N TYR A 94 -5.29 -1.15 17.07
CA TYR A 94 -3.89 -1.47 17.23
C TYR A 94 -3.70 -2.60 18.27
N GLU A 95 -3.45 -3.81 17.78
CA GLU A 95 -3.19 -5.00 18.60
C GLU A 95 -1.70 -5.34 18.64
N ILE A 96 -0.92 -4.38 19.11
CA ILE A 96 0.53 -4.32 18.90
C ILE A 96 1.33 -4.29 20.21
N GLY A 97 0.63 -4.34 21.35
CA GLY A 97 1.20 -4.28 22.70
C GLY A 97 1.78 -2.90 23.04
N ASP A 98 1.77 -2.53 24.32
CA ASP A 98 2.19 -1.19 24.76
C ASP A 98 3.71 -0.94 24.75
N ASN A 99 4.49 -1.97 24.46
CA ASN A 99 5.93 -1.94 24.69
C ASN A 99 6.72 -1.75 23.38
N TYR A 100 7.39 -0.59 23.31
CA TYR A 100 8.51 -0.19 22.45
C TYR A 100 8.20 0.37 21.05
N ILE A 101 7.43 -0.30 20.19
CA ILE A 101 7.38 0.12 18.76
C ILE A 101 6.38 1.26 18.53
N PHE A 102 5.18 1.15 19.08
CA PHE A 102 4.09 2.12 18.94
C PHE A 102 3.47 2.38 20.33
N SER A 103 4.30 2.91 21.23
CA SER A 103 3.92 3.15 22.64
C SER A 103 2.63 3.97 22.77
N GLY A 104 1.73 3.51 23.65
CA GLY A 104 0.45 4.17 23.93
C GLY A 104 -0.55 4.12 22.78
N LYS A 105 -0.40 3.18 21.84
CA LYS A 105 -1.36 2.96 20.75
C LYS A 105 -2.18 1.70 20.88
N HIS A 106 -1.81 0.78 21.76
CA HIS A 106 -2.53 -0.46 21.93
C HIS A 106 -4.02 -0.20 22.23
N GLN A 107 -4.91 -0.98 21.60
CA GLN A 107 -6.37 -0.90 21.72
C GLN A 107 -7.00 0.40 21.22
N HIS A 108 -6.23 1.34 20.68
CA HIS A 108 -6.80 2.50 20.00
C HIS A 108 -7.16 2.17 18.55
N ASN A 109 -8.24 2.77 18.06
CA ASN A 109 -8.62 2.69 16.66
C ASN A 109 -7.61 3.41 15.76
N VAL A 110 -7.36 2.80 14.61
CA VAL A 110 -6.38 3.24 13.61
C VAL A 110 -6.99 4.30 12.68
N PRO A 111 -6.48 5.54 12.65
CA PRO A 111 -6.89 6.53 11.66
C PRO A 111 -6.31 6.20 10.28
N CYS A 112 -6.90 6.80 9.25
CA CYS A 112 -6.38 6.72 7.89
C CYS A 112 -6.57 8.05 7.17
N ALA A 113 -5.70 8.31 6.20
CA ALA A 113 -5.80 9.45 5.30
C ALA A 113 -5.69 8.96 3.86
N VAL A 114 -6.63 9.36 3.00
CA VAL A 114 -6.56 9.07 1.56
C VAL A 114 -5.92 10.24 0.85
N CYS A 115 -4.79 9.96 0.21
CA CYS A 115 -3.89 10.94 -0.34
C CYS A 115 -3.84 10.86 -1.87
N TYR A 116 -3.77 12.01 -2.52
CA TYR A 116 -3.65 12.14 -3.96
C TYR A 116 -2.38 12.91 -4.34
N THR A 117 -1.66 12.44 -5.34
CA THR A 117 -0.53 13.17 -5.93
C THR A 117 -0.74 13.29 -7.44
N SER A 118 -0.84 14.52 -7.93
CA SER A 118 -1.06 14.82 -9.36
C SER A 118 0.21 14.73 -10.21
N THR A 119 1.39 14.67 -9.58
CA THR A 119 2.68 14.64 -10.28
C THR A 119 3.26 13.24 -10.43
N LYS A 120 2.55 12.23 -9.93
CA LYS A 120 2.94 10.81 -9.91
C LYS A 120 1.92 9.99 -10.67
N SER A 121 2.31 8.85 -11.23
CA SER A 121 1.44 7.97 -12.02
C SER A 121 1.26 6.60 -11.40
N VAL A 122 2.12 6.19 -10.47
CA VAL A 122 2.06 4.84 -9.87
C VAL A 122 2.39 4.87 -8.38
N LYS A 123 1.86 3.87 -7.66
CA LYS A 123 2.19 3.58 -6.26
C LYS A 123 2.75 2.16 -6.12
N LEU A 124 3.60 1.97 -5.13
CA LEU A 124 4.20 0.68 -4.80
C LEU A 124 4.38 0.57 -3.29
N MET A 125 3.92 -0.51 -2.68
CA MET A 125 4.33 -0.88 -1.33
C MET A 125 5.42 -1.96 -1.42
N ILE A 126 6.52 -1.79 -0.69
CA ILE A 126 7.62 -2.77 -0.63
C ILE A 126 7.75 -3.26 0.82
N PRO A 127 7.34 -4.51 1.11
CA PRO A 127 7.63 -5.18 2.37
C PRO A 127 9.14 -5.39 2.60
N ALA A 128 9.53 -5.50 3.86
CA ALA A 128 10.90 -5.68 4.34
C ALA A 128 11.91 -4.60 3.89
N ARG A 129 11.43 -3.40 3.54
CA ARG A 129 12.25 -2.26 3.11
C ARG A 129 11.78 -0.97 3.79
N ILE A 130 12.73 -0.06 3.98
CA ILE A 130 12.50 1.32 4.46
C ILE A 130 12.96 2.36 3.44
N SER A 131 13.23 1.94 2.20
CA SER A 131 13.73 2.76 1.11
C SER A 131 13.07 2.36 -0.21
N CYS A 132 12.74 3.37 -1.03
CA CYS A 132 12.19 3.16 -2.36
C CYS A 132 13.28 2.85 -3.39
N PRO A 133 12.92 2.31 -4.57
CA PRO A 133 13.84 2.20 -5.69
C PRO A 133 14.38 3.57 -6.11
N SER A 134 15.53 3.60 -6.80
CA SER A 134 16.07 4.87 -7.31
C SER A 134 15.04 5.61 -8.17
N SER A 135 14.98 6.94 -8.09
CA SER A 135 13.99 7.85 -8.71
C SER A 135 12.56 7.80 -8.17
N TRP A 136 12.24 6.94 -7.20
CA TRP A 136 10.93 6.92 -6.54
C TRP A 136 10.92 7.80 -5.29
N THR A 137 9.76 8.38 -4.99
CA THR A 137 9.54 9.18 -3.78
C THR A 137 8.99 8.29 -2.67
N ILE A 138 9.56 8.40 -1.46
CA ILE A 138 8.96 7.79 -0.26
C ILE A 138 7.79 8.66 0.16
N GLU A 139 6.59 8.08 0.24
CA GLU A 139 5.42 8.73 0.83
C GLU A 139 5.41 8.53 2.34
N TYR A 140 5.60 7.27 2.76
CA TYR A 140 5.77 6.91 4.16
C TYR A 140 6.35 5.50 4.32
N LYS A 141 6.75 5.15 5.53
CA LYS A 141 7.33 3.85 5.88
C LYS A 141 7.13 3.57 7.36
N ARG A 142 7.15 2.28 7.74
CA ARG A 142 7.64 1.77 9.03
C ARG A 142 7.45 0.27 9.12
N TYR A 143 6.29 -0.23 9.55
CA TYR A 143 6.04 -1.65 9.81
C TYR A 143 4.84 -2.20 9.05
N LEU A 144 5.01 -3.43 8.54
CA LEU A 144 3.97 -4.21 7.89
C LEU A 144 3.07 -4.85 8.94
N VAL A 145 1.77 -4.70 8.77
CA VAL A 145 0.74 -5.24 9.66
C VAL A 145 -0.28 -6.08 8.89
N ALA A 146 -0.94 -6.97 9.61
CA ALA A 146 -2.09 -7.74 9.15
C ALA A 146 -2.92 -8.22 10.36
N SER A 147 -3.90 -9.09 10.14
CA SER A 147 -4.59 -9.80 11.23
C SER A 147 -3.63 -10.70 12.01
N TYR A 148 -4.02 -11.11 13.21
CA TYR A 148 -3.27 -12.11 13.98
C TYR A 148 -3.27 -13.45 13.25
N TYR A 149 -2.13 -14.14 13.27
CA TYR A 149 -1.93 -15.38 12.50
C TYR A 149 -2.88 -16.53 12.88
N ASN A 150 -3.55 -16.47 14.04
CA ASN A 150 -4.51 -17.47 14.51
C ASN A 150 -5.98 -17.01 14.41
N HIS A 151 -6.24 -15.86 13.80
CA HIS A 151 -7.60 -15.40 13.54
C HIS A 151 -8.22 -16.17 12.36
N LYS A 152 -9.55 -16.29 12.38
CA LYS A 152 -10.30 -17.02 11.34
C LYS A 152 -10.61 -16.16 10.11
N ASN A 153 -9.93 -15.03 9.96
CA ASN A 153 -10.05 -14.13 8.83
C ASN A 153 -8.68 -13.88 8.17
N ASN A 154 -8.68 -13.82 6.85
CA ASN A 154 -7.50 -13.42 6.08
C ASN A 154 -7.63 -11.94 5.72
N ASN A 155 -6.75 -11.11 6.26
CA ASN A 155 -6.68 -9.69 5.93
C ASN A 155 -5.42 -9.37 5.12
N ALA A 156 -5.53 -8.38 4.24
CA ALA A 156 -4.42 -7.87 3.45
C ALA A 156 -3.26 -7.38 4.34
N TYR A 157 -2.03 -7.51 3.84
CA TYR A 157 -0.89 -6.85 4.46
C TYR A 157 -0.92 -5.36 4.15
N GLU A 158 -0.78 -4.53 5.18
CA GLU A 158 -0.77 -3.08 5.06
C GLU A 158 0.47 -2.46 5.70
N CYS A 159 0.89 -1.31 5.17
CA CYS A 159 2.01 -0.55 5.73
C CYS A 159 1.47 0.54 6.64
N VAL A 160 1.92 0.58 7.89
CA VAL A 160 1.58 1.64 8.86
C VAL A 160 2.74 2.63 8.95
N ASP A 161 2.40 3.91 9.10
CA ASP A 161 3.35 5.01 9.21
C ASP A 161 4.35 4.83 10.37
N GLU A 162 5.49 5.53 10.26
CA GLU A 162 6.22 6.05 11.42
C GLU A 162 5.28 6.87 12.29
N TYR A 163 5.59 7.38 13.47
CA TYR A 163 4.66 8.31 14.16
C TYR A 163 3.11 8.07 14.08
N PRO A 164 2.57 6.86 14.33
CA PRO A 164 1.14 6.63 14.15
C PRO A 164 0.33 7.46 15.13
N GLU A 165 -0.83 7.89 14.68
CA GLU A 165 -1.85 8.57 15.45
C GLU A 165 -2.94 7.58 15.87
N SER A 166 -3.83 8.00 16.76
CA SER A 166 -5.00 7.23 17.19
C SER A 166 -6.27 8.07 17.06
N ILE A 167 -7.42 7.40 17.02
CA ILE A 167 -8.72 8.07 17.18
C ILE A 167 -8.91 8.40 18.67
N ASP A 168 -9.28 9.64 18.97
CA ASP A 168 -9.48 10.08 20.36
C ASP A 168 -10.65 9.33 21.01
N GLY A 169 -10.51 8.96 22.28
CA GLY A 169 -11.55 8.24 23.03
C GLY A 169 -11.75 6.76 22.62
N SER A 170 -10.93 6.22 21.72
CA SER A 170 -11.10 4.85 21.19
C SER A 170 -10.32 3.76 21.93
N GLY A 171 -9.68 4.04 23.07
CA GLY A 171 -8.79 3.10 23.76
C GLY A 171 -9.50 1.98 24.53
N ALA A 172 -10.75 1.66 24.20
CA ALA A 172 -11.45 0.51 24.76
C ALA A 172 -11.13 -0.73 23.91
N ASN A 173 -11.06 -1.91 24.54
CA ASN A 173 -10.94 -3.16 23.79
C ASN A 173 -12.30 -3.56 23.20
N ASN A 174 -12.52 -3.26 21.92
CA ASN A 174 -13.76 -3.56 21.21
C ASN A 174 -13.67 -4.82 20.35
N ASN A 175 -12.51 -5.48 20.32
CA ASN A 175 -12.22 -6.69 19.54
C ASN A 175 -12.72 -6.56 18.10
N GLY A 176 -12.41 -5.47 17.40
CA GLY A 176 -12.90 -5.22 16.04
C GLY A 176 -12.10 -5.95 14.95
N ALA A 177 -11.82 -5.23 13.87
CA ALA A 177 -10.69 -5.55 13.01
C ALA A 177 -9.38 -5.19 13.75
N SER A 178 -8.23 -5.74 13.34
CA SER A 178 -7.01 -5.56 14.12
C SER A 178 -5.75 -5.46 13.27
N PHE A 179 -4.84 -4.58 13.68
CA PHE A 179 -3.47 -4.50 13.17
C PHE A 179 -2.51 -5.13 14.16
N TYR A 180 -1.94 -6.27 13.78
CA TYR A 180 -0.81 -6.93 14.43
C TYR A 180 0.44 -6.75 13.58
N PHE A 181 1.61 -6.64 14.22
CA PHE A 181 2.88 -6.69 13.49
C PHE A 181 3.05 -8.02 12.78
N THR A 182 3.47 -7.96 11.52
CA THR A 182 3.91 -9.16 10.81
C THR A 182 5.34 -9.48 11.24
N ARG A 183 5.58 -10.70 11.73
CA ARG A 183 6.93 -11.17 12.06
C ARG A 183 7.48 -12.11 10.99
N THR A 184 8.76 -11.99 10.70
CA THR A 184 9.49 -12.96 9.86
C THR A 184 9.54 -14.34 10.53
N THR A 185 9.48 -15.38 9.70
CA THR A 185 9.87 -16.74 10.05
C THR A 185 11.12 -17.11 9.25
N CYS A 186 11.93 -18.05 9.71
CA CYS A 186 13.02 -18.62 8.91
C CYS A 186 12.60 -19.92 8.22
N THR A 187 11.33 -20.00 7.81
CA THR A 187 10.76 -21.14 7.10
C THR A 187 10.40 -20.69 5.70
N GLY A 188 11.12 -21.17 4.69
CA GLY A 188 11.00 -20.71 3.29
C GLY A 188 11.65 -19.35 3.01
N LEU A 189 11.82 -18.49 4.03
CA LEU A 189 12.65 -17.29 3.94
C LEU A 189 14.12 -17.62 4.25
N PRO A 190 15.09 -17.15 3.44
CA PRO A 190 16.51 -17.34 3.71
C PRO A 190 16.95 -16.52 4.92
N CYS A 191 17.63 -17.18 5.87
CA CYS A 191 18.15 -16.55 7.08
C CYS A 191 19.65 -16.89 7.22
N PRO A 192 20.58 -15.99 6.81
CA PRO A 192 20.42 -14.59 6.34
C PRO A 192 19.89 -14.43 4.89
N PRO A 193 19.42 -13.21 4.48
CA PRO A 193 19.51 -11.92 5.18
C PRO A 193 18.35 -11.63 6.13
N TYR A 194 17.28 -12.43 6.13
CA TYR A 194 16.22 -12.28 7.12
C TYR A 194 16.70 -12.78 8.49
N VAL A 195 16.07 -12.28 9.54
CA VAL A 195 16.32 -12.70 10.92
C VAL A 195 15.01 -13.20 11.48
N ASN A 196 15.01 -14.36 12.14
CA ASN A 196 13.79 -14.93 12.72
C ASN A 196 13.16 -14.00 13.76
N ASN A 197 11.83 -14.02 13.87
CA ASN A 197 11.08 -13.29 14.91
C ASN A 197 11.35 -11.77 14.91
N LYS A 198 11.47 -11.14 13.74
CA LYS A 198 11.59 -9.68 13.61
C LYS A 198 10.34 -9.10 12.94
N ALA A 199 9.87 -7.97 13.46
CA ALA A 199 8.80 -7.21 12.83
C ALA A 199 9.25 -6.75 11.43
N ILE A 200 8.44 -7.07 10.41
CA ILE A 200 8.73 -6.75 9.01
C ILE A 200 8.48 -5.27 8.79
N THR A 201 9.48 -4.58 8.23
CA THR A 201 9.32 -3.18 7.84
C THR A 201 8.58 -3.05 6.52
N CYS A 202 8.16 -1.84 6.15
CA CYS A 202 7.57 -1.55 4.86
C CYS A 202 7.76 -0.10 4.46
N VAL A 203 7.66 0.17 3.16
CA VAL A 203 7.67 1.53 2.59
C VAL A 203 6.63 1.62 1.50
N VAL A 204 5.91 2.74 1.45
CA VAL A 204 5.03 3.12 0.34
C VAL A 204 5.70 4.21 -0.48
N CYS A 205 5.76 3.97 -1.78
CA CYS A 205 6.50 4.74 -2.76
C CYS A 205 5.59 5.20 -3.89
N THR A 206 5.90 6.35 -4.48
CA THR A 206 5.27 6.81 -5.73
C THR A 206 6.32 7.18 -6.77
N LYS A 207 5.92 7.19 -8.04
CA LYS A 207 6.73 7.69 -9.15
C LYS A 207 5.90 8.49 -10.13
#